data_AF-A0A0Q9GTX3-F1
#
_entry.id   AF-A0A0Q9GTX3-F1
#
_cell.length_a   1.000
_cell.length_b   1.000
_cell.length_c   1.000
_cell.angle_alpha   90.00
_cell.angle_beta   90.00
_cell.angle_gamma   90.00
#
_symmetry.space_group_name_H-M   'P 1'
#
loop_
_entity.id
_entity.type
_entity.pdbx_description
1 polymer ?
#
loop_
_entity_poly.entity_id
_entity_poly.type
_entity_poly.pdbx_seq_one_letter_code
_entity_poly.pdbx_strand_id
1 'polypeptide(L)'
;MAKKTPEQLAREFEGRKAKGLAKGAAAFWPNIIANAVLKLTAARAEITVAALTELITKDAESNDVTLSAGATEALARLRQAVAKAAD
;
A
#
# COMPACT_ATOMS: atom_id res chain seq x y z
N MET A 1 -26.94 28.43 -9.78
CA MET A 1 -25.65 27.72 -9.55
C MET A 1 -24.97 27.52 -10.90
N ALA A 2 -23.71 27.92 -11.04
CA ALA A 2 -22.97 27.69 -12.29
C ALA A 2 -22.84 26.19 -12.55
N LYS A 3 -23.20 25.72 -13.76
CA LYS A 3 -23.02 24.32 -14.17
C LYS A 3 -21.53 24.09 -14.41
N LYS A 4 -20.98 23.05 -13.77
CA LYS A 4 -19.58 22.63 -13.96
C LYS A 4 -19.37 22.16 -15.39
N THR A 5 -18.17 22.38 -15.93
CA THR A 5 -17.82 21.88 -17.26
C THR A 5 -17.63 20.36 -17.24
N PRO A 6 -17.75 19.67 -18.38
CA PRO A 6 -17.47 18.25 -18.49
C PRO A 6 -16.09 17.84 -17.93
N GLU A 7 -15.05 18.65 -18.17
CA GLU A 7 -13.69 18.40 -17.69
C GLU A 7 -13.59 18.49 -16.16
N GLN A 8 -14.31 19.45 -15.55
CA GLN A 8 -14.38 19.57 -14.09
C GLN A 8 -15.07 18.36 -13.46
N LEU A 9 -16.13 17.85 -14.10
CA LEU A 9 -16.83 16.64 -13.66
C LEU A 9 -15.94 15.39 -13.79
N ALA A 10 -15.21 15.25 -14.89
CA ALA A 10 -14.27 14.15 -15.09
C ALA A 10 -13.15 14.15 -14.04
N ARG A 11 -12.57 15.33 -13.75
CA ARG A 11 -11.53 15.46 -12.72
C ARG A 11 -12.04 15.14 -11.32
N GLU A 12 -13.27 15.52 -10.98
CA GLU A 12 -13.89 15.14 -9.72
C GLU A 12 -14.16 13.63 -9.64
N PHE A 13 -14.57 13.00 -10.74
CA PHE A 13 -14.80 11.57 -10.78
C PHE A 13 -13.51 10.78 -10.58
N GLU A 14 -12.44 11.14 -11.30
CA GLU A 14 -11.11 10.53 -11.14
C GLU A 14 -10.57 10.74 -9.71
N GLY A 15 -10.74 11.94 -9.15
CA GLY A 15 -10.35 12.22 -7.76
C GLY A 15 -11.11 11.38 -6.74
N ARG A 16 -12.42 11.14 -6.94
CA ARG A 16 -13.24 10.27 -6.08
C ARG A 16 -12.82 8.81 -6.21
N LYS A 17 -12.53 8.35 -7.43
CA LYS A 17 -12.06 6.98 -7.70
C LYS A 17 -10.71 6.72 -7.03
N ALA A 18 -9.75 7.64 -7.16
CA ALA A 18 -8.46 7.57 -6.49
C ALA A 18 -8.60 7.53 -4.95
N LYS A 19 -9.50 8.35 -4.39
CA LYS A 19 -9.80 8.34 -2.94
C LYS A 19 -10.42 7.02 -2.48
N GLY A 20 -11.31 6.43 -3.29
CA GLY A 20 -11.90 5.12 -3.03
C GLY A 20 -10.86 3.99 -3.05
N LEU A 21 -9.97 4.00 -4.05
CA LEU A 21 -8.85 3.07 -4.16
C LEU A 21 -7.88 3.20 -2.97
N ALA A 22 -7.52 4.42 -2.58
CA ALA A 22 -6.67 4.66 -1.41
C ALA A 22 -7.30 4.12 -0.12
N LYS A 23 -8.62 4.28 0.06
CA LYS A 23 -9.34 3.73 1.23
C LYS A 23 -9.38 2.20 1.22
N GLY A 24 -9.58 1.59 0.04
CA GLY A 24 -9.53 0.14 -0.13
C GLY A 24 -8.14 -0.43 0.15
N ALA A 25 -7.10 0.17 -0.44
CA ALA A 25 -5.71 -0.21 -0.22
C ALA A 25 -5.26 -0.05 1.23
N ALA A 26 -5.68 1.03 1.92
CA ALA A 26 -5.44 1.22 3.35
C ALA A 26 -6.12 0.17 4.25
N ALA A 27 -7.14 -0.55 3.75
CA ALA A 27 -7.70 -1.70 4.46
C ALA A 27 -6.88 -2.98 4.23
N PHE A 28 -6.11 -3.05 3.15
CA PHE A 28 -5.42 -4.27 2.71
C PHE A 28 -3.94 -4.37 3.14
N TRP A 29 -3.30 -3.27 3.59
CA TRP A 29 -1.90 -3.32 4.02
C TRP A 29 -1.56 -4.39 5.07
N PRO A 30 -2.44 -4.76 6.03
CA PRO A 30 -2.11 -5.84 6.98
C PRO A 30 -1.93 -7.18 6.29
N ASN A 31 -2.74 -7.46 5.25
CA ASN A 31 -2.63 -8.69 4.45
C ASN A 31 -1.32 -8.72 3.65
N ILE A 32 -0.83 -7.57 3.19
CA ILE A 32 0.46 -7.48 2.50
C ILE A 32 1.60 -7.89 3.43
N ILE A 33 1.63 -7.36 4.67
CA ILE A 33 2.64 -7.76 5.66
C ILE A 33 2.50 -9.24 6.02
N ALA A 34 1.28 -9.72 6.26
CA ALA A 34 1.04 -11.13 6.58
C ALA A 34 1.55 -12.05 5.44
N ASN A 35 1.25 -11.72 4.18
CA ASN A 35 1.73 -12.48 3.03
C ASN A 35 3.26 -12.44 2.89
N ALA A 36 3.90 -11.30 3.13
CA ALA A 36 5.36 -11.21 3.12
C ALA A 36 5.99 -12.11 4.21
N VAL A 37 5.43 -12.10 5.42
CA VAL A 37 5.83 -13.01 6.50
C VAL A 37 5.66 -14.47 6.09
N LEU A 38 4.49 -14.85 5.53
CA LEU A 38 4.24 -16.22 5.09
C LEU A 38 5.20 -16.66 3.98
N LYS A 39 5.55 -15.78 3.03
CA LYS A 39 6.55 -16.06 1.99
C LYS A 39 7.93 -16.36 2.60
N LEU A 40 8.38 -15.56 3.58
CA LEU A 40 9.64 -15.79 4.28
C LEU A 40 9.62 -17.09 5.09
N THR A 41 8.53 -17.35 5.82
CA THR A 41 8.35 -18.59 6.58
C THR A 41 8.40 -19.82 5.68
N ALA A 42 7.69 -19.80 4.54
CA ALA A 42 7.70 -20.89 3.57
C ALA A 42 9.10 -21.13 2.97
N ALA A 43 9.84 -20.05 2.73
CA ALA A 43 11.24 -20.11 2.29
C ALA A 43 12.24 -20.50 3.39
N ARG A 44 11.78 -20.64 4.64
CA ARG A 44 12.63 -20.81 5.84
C ARG A 44 13.69 -19.70 5.97
N ALA A 45 13.36 -18.51 5.49
CA ALA A 45 14.20 -17.33 5.56
C ALA A 45 13.96 -16.59 6.89
N GLU A 46 14.96 -15.80 7.29
CA GLU A 46 14.84 -14.97 8.48
C GLU A 46 13.85 -13.82 8.27
N ILE A 47 12.97 -13.59 9.25
CA ILE A 47 11.98 -12.52 9.21
C ILE A 47 12.60 -11.27 9.83
N THR A 48 13.23 -10.44 8.99
CA THR A 48 13.82 -9.16 9.39
C THR A 48 13.08 -7.99 8.73
N VAL A 49 13.21 -6.79 9.31
CA VAL A 49 12.68 -5.54 8.70
C VAL A 49 13.21 -5.35 7.28
N ALA A 50 14.48 -5.66 7.04
CA ALA A 50 15.11 -5.56 5.73
C ALA A 50 14.45 -6.54 4.73
N ALA A 51 14.30 -7.81 5.12
CA ALA A 51 13.68 -8.83 4.27
C ALA A 51 12.20 -8.51 3.96
N LEU A 52 11.45 -8.02 4.95
CA LEU A 52 10.07 -7.57 4.75
C LEU A 52 10.00 -6.35 3.82
N THR A 53 10.90 -5.37 4.00
CA THR A 53 10.96 -4.18 3.15
C THR A 53 11.23 -4.56 1.70
N GLU A 54 12.17 -5.48 1.46
CA GLU A 54 12.50 -5.93 0.10
C GLU A 54 11.31 -6.59 -0.59
N LEU A 55 10.64 -7.55 0.07
CA LEU A 55 9.50 -8.24 -0.52
C LEU A 55 8.32 -7.29 -0.80
N ILE A 56 8.01 -6.41 0.15
CA ILE A 56 6.88 -5.49 0.00
C ILE A 56 7.20 -4.42 -1.07
N THR A 57 8.46 -4.01 -1.24
CA THR A 57 8.85 -3.09 -2.33
C THR A 57 8.53 -3.67 -3.70
N LYS A 58 8.76 -4.98 -3.91
CA LYS A 58 8.37 -5.66 -5.17
C LYS A 58 6.86 -5.61 -5.41
N ASP A 59 6.06 -5.79 -4.36
CA ASP A 59 4.60 -5.69 -4.45
C ASP A 59 4.14 -4.23 -4.74
N ALA A 60 4.92 -3.22 -4.29
CA ALA A 60 4.67 -1.80 -4.58
C ALA A 60 4.90 -1.43 -6.05
N GLU A 61 5.78 -2.16 -6.75
CA GLU A 61 6.06 -1.99 -8.18
C GLU A 61 5.05 -2.70 -9.09
N SER A 62 4.06 -3.38 -8.52
CA SER A 62 3.03 -4.09 -9.27
C SER A 62 2.14 -3.15 -10.10
N ASN A 63 1.74 -3.62 -11.29
CA ASN A 63 0.72 -2.96 -12.11
C ASN A 63 -0.71 -3.08 -11.53
N ASP A 64 -0.93 -3.98 -10.56
CA ASP A 64 -2.17 -4.01 -9.80
C ASP A 64 -2.18 -2.85 -8.81
N VAL A 65 -3.01 -1.84 -9.12
CA VAL A 65 -3.14 -0.61 -8.33
C VAL A 65 -3.52 -0.88 -6.87
N THR A 66 -4.31 -1.91 -6.60
CA THR A 66 -4.71 -2.25 -5.22
C THR A 66 -3.53 -2.85 -4.46
N LEU A 67 -2.80 -3.75 -5.10
CA LEU A 67 -1.59 -4.36 -4.53
C LEU A 67 -0.51 -3.30 -4.29
N SER A 68 -0.22 -2.47 -5.28
CA SER A 68 0.79 -1.42 -5.22
C SER A 68 0.48 -0.38 -4.13
N ALA A 69 -0.77 0.08 -4.05
CA ALA A 69 -1.18 1.02 -3.01
C ALA A 69 -1.16 0.38 -1.61
N GLY A 70 -1.59 -0.88 -1.47
CA GLY A 70 -1.53 -1.61 -0.20
C GLY A 70 -0.10 -1.83 0.29
N ALA A 71 0.81 -2.15 -0.64
CA ALA A 71 2.24 -2.32 -0.35
C ALA A 71 2.92 -1.00 0.03
N THR A 72 2.57 0.10 -0.64
CA THR A 72 3.06 1.44 -0.30
C THR A 72 2.67 1.83 1.14
N GLU A 73 1.41 1.59 1.51
CA GLU A 73 0.94 1.83 2.88
C GLU A 73 1.64 0.90 3.89
N ALA A 74 1.80 -0.39 3.57
CA ALA A 74 2.49 -1.34 4.42
C ALA A 74 3.94 -0.92 4.72
N LEU A 75 4.68 -0.43 3.71
CA LEU A 75 6.02 0.11 3.87
C LEU A 75 6.05 1.33 4.79
N ALA A 76 5.09 2.25 4.64
CA ALA A 76 4.99 3.41 5.51
C ALA A 76 4.76 3.01 6.98
N ARG A 77 3.86 2.05 7.23
CA ARG A 77 3.58 1.52 8.57
C ARG A 77 4.77 0.79 9.18
N LEU A 78 5.48 -0.02 8.39
CA LEU A 78 6.68 -0.71 8.85
C LEU A 78 7.76 0.29 9.27
N ARG A 79 8.02 1.32 8.46
CA ARG A 79 8.98 2.39 8.79
C ARG A 79 8.58 3.15 10.06
N GLN A 80 7.29 3.48 10.22
CA GLN A 80 6.79 4.12 11.44
C GLN A 80 6.99 3.25 12.69
N ALA A 81 6.74 1.94 12.59
CA ALA A 81 6.94 1.01 13.70
C ALA A 81 8.43 0.91 14.10
N VAL A 82 9.32 0.86 13.12
CA VAL A 82 10.78 0.84 13.35
C VAL A 82 11.24 2.14 14.01
N ALA A 83 10.79 3.29 13.52
CA ALA A 83 11.13 4.57 14.13
C ALA A 83 10.70 4.66 15.59
N LYS A 84 9.46 4.23 15.91
CA LYS A 84 8.94 4.20 17.29
C LYS A 84 9.68 3.26 18.23
N ALA A 85 10.38 2.25 17.71
CA ALA A 85 11.16 1.32 18.53
C ALA A 85 12.57 1.85 18.85
N ALA A 86 13.01 2.90 18.15
CA ALA A 86 14.30 3.56 18.38
C ALA A 86 14.22 4.72 19.39
N ASP A 87 13.00 5.15 19.75
CA ASP A 87 12.70 6.11 20.83
C ASP A 87 12.50 5.38 22.17
#